data_AF-A0A349M7J4-F1
#
_entry.id   AF-A0A349M7J4-F1
#
_cell.length_a   1.000
_cell.length_b   1.000
_cell.length_c   1.000
_cell.angle_alpha   90.00
_cell.angle_beta   90.00
_cell.angle_gamma   90.00
#
_symmetry.space_group_name_H-M   'P 1'
#
loop_
_entity.id
_entity.type
_entity.pdbx_description
1 polymer ?
#
loop_
_entity_poly.entity_id
_entity_poly.type
_entity_poly.pdbx_seq_one_letter_code
_entity_poly.pdbx_strand_id
1 'polypeptide(L)' 'RAVGTDAVGMSTVPEVIVARHSGMRVLGLSLITNTATGSEMEEVNHAEVLAAADAVRPHFAAMVRGIVREISHLTSTS' A
#
# COMPACT_ATOMS: atom_id res chain seq x y z
N ARG A 1 15.69 4.32 -11.60
CA ARG A 1 14.61 5.34 -11.68
C ARG A 1 14.36 5.84 -13.12
N ALA A 2 14.53 5.02 -14.16
CA ALA A 2 14.44 5.48 -15.56
C ALA A 2 13.03 5.90 -16.02
N VAL A 3 11.98 5.40 -15.35
CA VAL A 3 10.56 5.65 -15.69
C VAL A 3 9.81 6.44 -14.61
N GLY A 4 10.53 7.14 -13.71
CA GLY A 4 9.90 8.03 -12.72
C GLY A 4 9.13 7.34 -11.58
N THR A 5 9.40 6.06 -11.29
CA THR A 5 8.71 5.30 -10.24
C THR A 5 9.32 5.51 -8.85
N ASP A 6 8.45 5.75 -7.85
CA ASP A 6 8.82 5.94 -6.44
C ASP A 6 8.58 4.69 -5.55
N ALA A 7 7.77 3.74 -5.99
CA ALA A 7 7.48 2.49 -5.29
C ALA A 7 7.24 1.33 -6.27
N VAL A 8 7.68 0.12 -5.90
CA VAL A 8 7.50 -1.10 -6.70
C VAL A 8 6.73 -2.13 -5.87
N GLY A 9 5.70 -2.70 -6.46
CA GLY A 9 4.89 -3.76 -5.87
C GLY A 9 4.40 -4.72 -6.96
N MET A 10 4.02 -5.93 -6.56
CA MET A 10 3.72 -7.01 -7.51
C MET A 10 2.23 -7.16 -7.85
N SER A 11 1.32 -6.60 -7.04
CA SER A 11 -0.12 -6.94 -7.12
C SER A 11 -1.05 -5.77 -7.47
N THR A 12 -0.65 -4.52 -7.20
CA THR A 12 -1.57 -3.37 -7.24
C THR A 12 -2.14 -3.06 -8.63
N VAL A 13 -1.35 -3.26 -9.70
CA VAL A 13 -1.79 -2.94 -11.07
C VAL A 13 -2.99 -3.78 -11.53
N PRO A 14 -2.94 -5.14 -11.53
CA PRO A 14 -4.08 -5.94 -11.96
C PRO A 14 -5.31 -5.74 -11.06
N GLU A 15 -5.13 -5.59 -9.75
CA GLU A 15 -6.22 -5.36 -8.79
C GLU A 15 -7.00 -4.07 -9.09
N VAL A 16 -6.27 -2.97 -9.30
CA VAL A 16 -6.89 -1.65 -9.60
C VAL A 16 -7.63 -1.68 -10.93
N ILE A 17 -7.07 -2.33 -11.95
CA ILE A 17 -7.70 -2.44 -13.27
C ILE A 17 -9.06 -3.15 -13.15
N VAL A 18 -9.11 -4.29 -12.46
CA VAL A 18 -10.36 -5.05 -12.28
C VAL A 18 -11.37 -4.25 -11.47
N ALA A 19 -10.97 -3.63 -10.35
CA ALA A 19 -11.89 -2.83 -9.52
C ALA A 19 -12.47 -1.63 -10.29
N ARG A 20 -11.64 -0.95 -11.10
CA ARG A 20 -12.09 0.17 -11.94
C ARG A 20 -13.02 -0.28 -13.06
N HIS A 21 -12.74 -1.44 -13.68
CA HIS A 21 -13.63 -2.02 -14.68
C HIS A 21 -15.01 -2.33 -14.10
N SER A 22 -15.08 -2.72 -12.82
CA SER A 22 -16.33 -2.94 -12.07
C SER A 22 -17.00 -1.66 -11.56
N GLY A 23 -16.56 -0.48 -11.98
CA GLY A 23 -17.15 0.81 -11.57
C GLY A 23 -16.80 1.27 -10.15
N MET A 24 -15.86 0.61 -9.48
CA MET A 24 -15.49 0.95 -8.11
C MET A 24 -14.56 2.18 -8.06
N ARG A 25 -14.66 2.97 -6.98
CA ARG A 25 -13.63 3.94 -6.61
C ARG A 25 -12.54 3.21 -5.83
N VAL A 26 -11.27 3.50 -6.14
CA VAL A 26 -10.12 2.78 -5.57
C VAL A 26 -9.20 3.76 -4.86
N LEU A 27 -8.82 3.41 -3.63
CA LEU A 27 -7.75 4.06 -2.87
C LEU A 27 -6.63 3.04 -2.69
N GLY A 28 -5.46 3.31 -3.27
CA GLY A 28 -4.27 2.47 -3.11
C GLY A 28 -3.40 2.96 -1.96
N LEU A 29 -2.98 2.06 -1.07
CA LEU A 29 -2.03 2.34 0.00
C LEU A 29 -0.84 1.39 -0.16
N SER A 30 0.38 1.93 -0.19
CA SER A 30 1.61 1.12 -0.28
C SER A 30 2.41 1.27 1.01
N LEU A 31 2.63 0.16 1.71
CA LEU A 31 3.56 0.11 2.83
C LEU A 31 4.96 -0.18 2.29
N ILE A 32 5.86 0.80 2.36
CA ILE A 32 7.24 0.64 1.90
C ILE A 32 8.01 -0.12 2.99
N THR A 33 8.33 -1.38 2.72
CA THR A 33 9.01 -2.27 3.68
C THR A 33 10.53 -2.31 3.48
N ASN A 34 11.03 -1.88 2.32
CA ASN A 34 12.44 -1.92 1.97
C ASN A 34 12.79 -0.81 0.97
N THR A 35 14.03 -0.32 1.00
CA THR A 35 14.56 0.67 0.06
C THR A 35 15.40 0.02 -1.02
N ALA A 36 15.08 0.26 -2.29
CA ALA A 36 15.77 -0.34 -3.44
C ALA A 36 16.82 0.62 -4.07
N THR A 37 17.59 1.33 -3.24
CA THR A 37 18.56 2.35 -3.70
C THR A 37 20.00 1.94 -3.40
N GLY A 38 20.79 1.62 -4.44
CA GLY A 38 22.24 1.41 -4.33
C GLY A 38 22.70 0.01 -4.75
N SER A 39 24.00 -0.13 -5.01
CA SER A 39 24.74 -1.30 -5.55
C SER A 39 24.62 -2.60 -4.76
N GLU A 40 23.89 -2.60 -3.65
CA GLU A 40 23.56 -3.77 -2.86
C GLU A 40 22.08 -4.04 -3.09
N MET A 41 21.78 -4.84 -4.11
CA MET A 41 20.60 -5.70 -4.03
C MET A 41 20.90 -6.70 -2.91
N GLU A 42 20.80 -6.25 -1.65
CA GLU A 42 20.59 -7.19 -0.55
C GLU A 42 19.40 -8.03 -0.97
N GLU A 43 19.61 -9.34 -1.12
CA GLU A 43 18.55 -10.27 -1.44
C GLU A 43 17.38 -9.98 -0.50
N VAL A 44 16.21 -9.72 -1.08
CA VAL A 44 15.01 -9.37 -0.32
C VAL A 44 14.74 -10.47 0.70
N ASN A 45 15.13 -10.23 1.95
CA ASN A 45 14.92 -11.19 3.02
C ASN A 45 13.47 -11.11 3.46
N HIS A 46 12.72 -12.18 3.21
CA HIS A 46 11.31 -12.25 3.57
C HIS A 46 11.09 -12.00 5.08
N ALA A 47 12.01 -12.44 5.94
CA ALA A 47 11.91 -12.25 7.38
C ALA A 47 12.00 -10.77 7.79
N GLU A 48 12.88 -10.00 7.14
CA GLU A 48 13.02 -8.56 7.40
C GLU A 48 11.81 -7.77 6.92
N VAL A 49 11.27 -8.14 5.75
CA VAL A 49 10.03 -7.57 5.23
C VAL A 49 8.87 -7.80 6.21
N LEU A 50 8.76 -9.02 6.77
CA LEU A 50 7.74 -9.33 7.78
C LEU A 50 7.94 -8.54 9.07
N ALA A 51 9.18 -8.46 9.57
CA ALA A 51 9.47 -7.73 10.80
C ALA A 51 9.16 -6.23 10.66
N ALA A 52 9.51 -5.61 9.52
CA ALA A 52 9.17 -4.23 9.22
C ALA A 52 7.64 -4.02 9.12
N ALA A 53 6.93 -4.95 8.46
CA ALA A 53 5.48 -4.91 8.37
C ALA A 53 4.81 -5.02 9.75
N ASP A 54 5.30 -5.92 10.61
CA ASP A 54 4.76 -6.13 11.95
C ASP A 54 5.02 -4.94 12.88
N ALA A 55 6.18 -4.29 12.77
CA ALA A 55 6.48 -3.07 13.53
C ALA A 55 5.50 -1.92 13.21
N VAL A 56 5.08 -1.78 11.96
CA VAL A 56 4.19 -0.70 11.51
C VAL A 56 2.71 -1.07 11.59
N ARG A 57 2.39 -2.37 11.69
CA ARG A 57 1.03 -2.94 11.76
C ARG A 57 0.06 -2.14 12.65
N PRO A 58 0.37 -1.79 13.92
CA PRO A 58 -0.60 -1.09 14.78
C PRO A 58 -0.97 0.30 14.24
N HIS A 59 0.01 1.04 13.72
CA HIS A 59 -0.20 2.37 13.13
C HIS A 59 -0.97 2.29 11.81
N PHE A 60 -0.59 1.34 10.94
CA PHE A 60 -1.28 1.12 9.68
C PHE A 60 -2.74 0.73 9.89
N ALA A 61 -3.00 -0.18 10.83
CA ALA A 61 -4.36 -0.60 11.17
C ALA A 61 -5.19 0.56 11.76
N ALA A 62 -4.59 1.42 12.59
CA ALA A 62 -5.25 2.62 13.10
C ALA A 62 -5.61 3.60 11.97
N MET A 63 -4.69 3.83 11.03
CA MET A 63 -4.91 4.68 9.86
C MET A 63 -6.04 4.16 8.98
N VAL A 64 -6.02 2.88 8.61
CA VAL A 64 -7.08 2.26 7.78
C VAL A 64 -8.45 2.36 8.46
N ARG A 65 -8.53 2.08 9.77
CA ARG A 65 -9.77 2.25 10.54
C ARG A 65 -10.26 3.69 10.54
N GLY A 66 -9.35 4.66 10.66
CA GLY A 66 -9.67 6.08 10.55
C GLY A 66 -10.27 6.44 9.19
N ILE A 67 -9.63 6.01 8.11
CA ILE A 67 -10.10 6.24 6.73
C ILE A 67 -11.51 5.67 6.54
N VAL A 68 -11.77 4.44 6.97
CA VAL A 68 -13.09 3.80 6.85
C VAL A 68 -14.16 4.58 7.63
N ARG A 69 -13.83 5.04 8.84
CA ARG A 69 -14.73 5.86 9.66
C ARG A 69 -15.10 7.16 8.95
N GLU A 70 -14.12 7.90 8.45
CA GLU A 70 -14.35 9.18 7.74
C GLU A 70 -15.18 8.99 6.47
N ILE A 71 -14.90 7.94 5.68
CA ILE A 71 -15.70 7.63 4.49
C ILE A 71 -17.15 7.35 4.87
N SER A 72 -17.39 6.64 5.98
CA SER A 72 -18.74 6.30 6.45
C SER A 72 -19.54 7.56 6.86
N HIS A 73 -18.87 8.56 7.45
CA HIS A 73 -19.50 9.85 7.78
C HIS A 73 -19.86 10.65 6.52
N LEU A 74 -18.99 10.66 5.51
CA LEU A 74 -19.24 11.35 4.23
C LEU A 74 -20.45 10.78 3.49
N THR A 75 -20.68 9.47 3.54
CA THR A 75 -21.83 8.83 2.89
C THR A 75 -23.14 8.97 3.66
N SER A 76 -23.11 9.28 4.96
CA SER A 76 -24.32 9.43 5.79
C SER A 76 -24.92 10.84 5.75
N THR A 77 -24.23 11.77 5.10
CA THR A 77 -24.60 13.21 5.04
C THR A 77 -25.04 13.63 3.64
N SER A 78 -25.31 12.69 2.73
CA SER A 78 -25.80 12.89 1.36
C SER A 78 -27.14 12.22 1.14
#